data_AF-A0A6J6QN70-F1
#
_entry.id   AF-A0A6J6QN70-F1
#
_cell.length_a   1.000
_cell.length_b   1.000
_cell.length_c   1.000
_cell.angle_alpha   90.00
_cell.angle_beta   90.00
_cell.angle_gamma   90.00
#
_symmetry.space_group_name_H-M   'P 1'
#
loop_
_entity.id
_entity.type
_entity.pdbx_description
1 polymer ?
#
loop_
_entity_poly.entity_id
_entity_poly.type
_entity_poly.pdbx_seq_one_letter_code
_entity_poly.pdbx_strand_id
1 'polypeptide(L)'
;MSTSTNNHSPKYSTVLDRVTDELVVIPWRDPIVERVGFDACGDYVELFWLSTLGPTATWLLRRLAVTVVNNPEGFAIDLAATAASLGLGYESGRANPFARAVQRLVMFGLAQPVGDRLAIRSVVPPLAMKQLARLPEHLQRAHAQWAESDPELALVEGYSGGRTVKQPTTSDSPLAS
;
A
#
# COMPACT_ATOMS: atom_id res chain seq x y z
N MET A 1 28.04 -13.37 35.44
CA MET A 1 28.19 -12.58 34.19
C MET A 1 26.95 -12.81 33.36
N SER A 2 25.94 -11.96 33.53
CA SER A 2 24.66 -12.10 32.83
C SER A 2 24.68 -11.19 31.60
N THR A 3 24.79 -11.78 30.42
CA THR A 3 24.67 -11.08 29.14
C THR A 3 23.21 -10.65 28.97
N SER A 4 22.94 -9.35 29.12
CA SER A 4 21.67 -8.74 28.69
C SER A 4 21.55 -8.87 27.18
N THR A 5 20.71 -9.81 26.73
CA THR A 5 20.26 -9.84 25.34
C THR A 5 19.31 -8.67 25.14
N ASN A 6 19.82 -7.63 24.49
CA ASN A 6 19.05 -6.46 24.15
C ASN A 6 18.00 -6.88 23.10
N ASN A 7 16.77 -7.14 23.55
CA ASN A 7 15.66 -7.60 22.72
C ASN A 7 15.14 -6.41 21.89
N HIS A 8 15.84 -6.07 20.82
CA HIS A 8 15.36 -5.10 19.84
C HIS A 8 14.33 -5.80 18.96
N SER A 9 13.07 -5.83 19.39
CA SER A 9 11.98 -6.18 18.48
C SER A 9 12.08 -5.28 17.26
N PRO A 10 12.18 -5.80 16.03
CA PRO A 10 12.26 -4.96 14.86
C PRO A 10 10.97 -4.13 14.82
N LYS A 11 11.10 -2.80 14.95
CA LYS A 11 9.96 -1.86 15.00
C LYS A 11 9.11 -1.88 13.71
N TYR A 12 9.51 -2.66 12.72
CA TYR A 12 8.89 -2.78 11.41
C TYR A 12 8.89 -4.24 10.98
N SER A 13 7.92 -5.04 11.45
CA SER A 13 7.64 -6.31 10.78
C SER A 13 7.01 -5.97 9.43
N THR A 14 7.79 -6.13 8.37
CA THR A 14 7.33 -5.98 7.00
C THR A 14 7.00 -7.36 6.44
N VAL A 15 6.18 -7.41 5.38
CA VAL A 15 5.95 -8.66 4.63
C VAL A 15 7.28 -9.24 4.11
N LEU A 16 8.27 -8.38 3.87
CA LEU A 16 9.59 -8.76 3.37
C LEU A 16 10.40 -9.58 4.38
N ASP A 17 10.11 -9.49 5.69
CA ASP A 17 10.84 -10.28 6.71
C ASP A 17 10.40 -11.76 6.72
N ARG A 18 9.35 -12.09 5.97
CA ARG A 18 8.77 -13.44 5.88
C ARG A 18 9.26 -14.20 4.64
N VAL A 19 10.00 -13.53 3.77
CA VAL A 19 10.51 -14.03 2.50
C VAL A 19 11.99 -13.71 2.38
N THR A 20 12.72 -14.46 1.54
CA THR A 20 14.16 -14.25 1.37
C THR A 20 14.43 -13.34 0.17
N ASP A 21 14.12 -13.83 -1.03
CA ASP A 21 14.50 -13.18 -2.29
C ASP A 21 13.29 -12.85 -3.18
N GLU A 22 12.20 -13.59 -3.04
CA GLU A 22 10.99 -13.43 -3.84
C GLU A 22 9.77 -13.07 -3.00
N LEU A 23 8.93 -12.19 -3.52
CA LEU A 23 7.63 -11.86 -2.93
C LEU A 23 6.52 -12.16 -3.92
N VAL A 24 5.52 -12.92 -3.49
CA VAL A 24 4.30 -13.12 -4.29
C VAL A 24 3.36 -11.94 -4.10
N VAL A 25 3.02 -11.28 -5.21
CA VAL A 25 2.08 -10.16 -5.26
C VAL A 25 0.75 -10.64 -5.83
N ILE A 26 -0.35 -10.28 -5.19
CA ILE A 26 -1.71 -10.68 -5.58
C ILE A 26 -2.65 -9.50 -5.74
N PRO A 27 -3.72 -9.62 -6.55
CA PRO A 27 -4.69 -8.54 -6.64
C PRO A 27 -5.45 -8.40 -5.33
N TRP A 28 -5.59 -7.16 -4.86
CA TRP A 28 -6.54 -6.81 -3.82
C TRP A 28 -7.80 -6.27 -4.48
N ARG A 29 -8.86 -7.11 -4.50
CA ARG A 29 -10.20 -6.70 -4.94
C ARG A 29 -10.95 -6.05 -3.79
N ASP A 30 -11.38 -4.82 -4.01
CA ASP A 30 -12.18 -4.06 -3.04
C ASP A 30 -13.28 -3.31 -3.77
N PRO A 31 -14.48 -3.90 -3.88
CA PRO A 31 -15.60 -3.32 -4.63
C PRO A 31 -16.03 -1.94 -4.13
N ILE A 32 -15.71 -1.57 -2.88
CA ILE A 32 -16.04 -0.25 -2.34
C ILE A 32 -15.08 0.78 -2.93
N VAL A 33 -13.78 0.53 -2.86
CA VAL A 33 -12.77 1.45 -3.42
C VAL A 33 -12.80 1.44 -4.95
N GLU A 34 -13.04 0.29 -5.59
CA GLU A 34 -13.13 0.19 -7.05
C GLU A 34 -14.27 1.01 -7.65
N ARG A 35 -15.31 1.36 -6.88
CA ARG A 35 -16.42 2.22 -7.32
C ARG A 35 -16.13 3.72 -7.25
N VAL A 36 -15.14 4.14 -6.45
CA VAL A 36 -14.96 5.56 -6.12
C VAL A 36 -13.50 6.02 -6.22
N GLY A 37 -12.60 5.10 -6.55
CA GLY A 37 -11.18 5.34 -6.59
C GLY A 37 -10.66 5.61 -8.00
N PHE A 38 -9.36 5.81 -8.08
CA PHE A 38 -8.65 6.15 -9.31
C PHE A 38 -7.70 5.04 -9.70
N ASP A 39 -7.42 4.92 -10.99
CA ASP A 39 -6.32 4.08 -11.47
C ASP A 39 -5.02 4.45 -10.73
N ALA A 40 -4.33 3.44 -10.18
CA ALA A 40 -3.00 3.58 -9.59
C ALA A 40 -1.99 4.24 -10.54
N CYS A 41 -2.20 4.11 -11.85
CA CYS A 41 -1.39 4.72 -12.90
C CYS A 41 -1.96 6.04 -13.45
N GLY A 42 -3.10 6.51 -12.93
CA GLY A 42 -3.73 7.75 -13.37
C GLY A 42 -3.09 9.00 -12.77
N ASP A 43 -3.45 10.14 -13.38
CA ASP A 43 -2.98 11.48 -13.02
C ASP A 43 -3.32 11.86 -11.57
N TYR A 44 -4.48 11.42 -11.07
CA TYR A 44 -4.89 11.68 -9.68
C TYR A 44 -3.83 11.18 -8.68
N VAL A 45 -3.31 9.97 -8.89
CA VAL A 45 -2.33 9.36 -8.00
C VAL A 45 -0.97 10.04 -8.13
N GLU A 46 -0.61 10.45 -9.35
CA GLU A 46 0.61 11.22 -9.58
C GLU A 46 0.57 12.61 -8.93
N LEU A 47 -0.55 13.32 -9.04
CA LEU A 47 -0.67 14.69 -8.56
C LEU A 47 -0.89 14.76 -7.04
N PHE A 48 -1.77 13.93 -6.49
CA PHE A 48 -2.25 14.11 -5.12
C PHE A 48 -1.61 13.12 -4.14
N TRP A 49 -1.43 11.86 -4.54
CA TRP A 49 -0.86 10.85 -3.64
C TRP A 49 0.66 10.93 -3.52
N LEU A 50 1.36 11.53 -4.49
CA LEU A 50 2.82 11.55 -4.55
C LEU A 50 3.49 12.13 -3.30
N SER A 51 3.02 13.26 -2.76
CA SER A 51 3.61 13.82 -1.53
C SER A 51 3.30 12.98 -0.29
N THR A 52 2.15 12.30 -0.28
CA THR A 52 1.73 11.43 0.83
C THR A 52 2.48 10.12 0.84
N LEU A 53 2.69 9.48 -0.32
CA LEU A 53 3.41 8.20 -0.50
C LEU A 53 4.91 8.38 -0.67
N GLY A 54 5.36 9.49 -1.22
CA GLY A 54 6.74 9.69 -1.65
C GLY A 54 7.05 8.98 -2.99
N PRO A 55 8.03 9.49 -3.76
CA PRO A 55 8.26 9.06 -5.15
C PRO A 55 8.47 7.55 -5.30
N THR A 56 9.27 6.95 -4.43
CA THR A 56 9.60 5.53 -4.50
C THR A 56 8.38 4.63 -4.31
N ALA A 57 7.52 4.94 -3.33
CA ALA A 57 6.33 4.15 -3.08
C ALA A 57 5.31 4.32 -4.21
N THR A 58 5.15 5.53 -4.74
CA THR A 58 4.27 5.79 -5.89
C THR A 58 4.71 4.98 -7.11
N TRP A 59 6.00 4.98 -7.46
CA TRP A 59 6.48 4.20 -8.61
C TRP A 59 6.42 2.68 -8.39
N LEU A 60 6.68 2.22 -7.16
CA LEU A 60 6.48 0.81 -6.80
C LEU A 60 5.01 0.41 -6.97
N LEU A 61 4.07 1.20 -6.45
CA LEU A 61 2.64 0.97 -6.61
C LEU A 61 2.25 0.85 -8.09
N ARG A 62 2.63 1.83 -8.92
CA ARG A 62 2.32 1.84 -10.35
C ARG A 62 2.80 0.56 -11.04
N ARG A 63 4.05 0.14 -10.77
CA ARG A 63 4.62 -1.08 -11.35
C ARG A 63 3.85 -2.33 -10.92
N LEU A 64 3.56 -2.46 -9.62
CA LEU A 64 2.84 -3.62 -9.11
C LEU A 64 1.39 -3.66 -9.59
N ALA A 65 0.72 -2.51 -9.64
CA ALA A 65 -0.66 -2.37 -10.09
C ALA A 65 -0.83 -2.76 -11.57
N VAL A 66 0.04 -2.28 -12.47
CA VAL A 66 0.01 -2.68 -13.89
C VAL A 66 0.18 -4.19 -14.04
N THR A 67 1.15 -4.76 -13.32
CA THR A 67 1.42 -6.20 -13.45
C THR A 67 0.29 -7.03 -12.86
N VAL A 68 -0.30 -6.63 -11.73
CA VAL A 68 -1.36 -7.42 -11.08
C VAL A 68 -2.66 -7.44 -11.89
N VAL A 69 -2.98 -6.36 -12.60
CA VAL A 69 -4.15 -6.31 -13.49
C VAL A 69 -4.04 -7.37 -14.60
N ASN A 70 -2.84 -7.60 -15.10
CA ASN A 70 -2.56 -8.60 -16.13
C ASN A 70 -2.34 -10.02 -15.57
N ASN A 71 -2.24 -10.18 -14.25
CA ASN A 71 -1.95 -11.45 -13.57
C ASN A 71 -2.94 -11.69 -12.43
N PRO A 72 -4.19 -12.13 -12.73
CA PRO A 72 -5.24 -12.26 -11.73
C PRO A 72 -4.95 -13.32 -10.65
N GLU A 73 -4.12 -14.31 -10.93
CA GLU A 73 -3.65 -15.31 -9.95
C GLU A 73 -2.49 -14.81 -9.07
N GLY A 74 -1.97 -13.62 -9.37
CA GLY A 74 -0.75 -13.06 -8.81
C GLY A 74 0.50 -13.42 -9.59
N PHE A 75 1.62 -12.85 -9.17
CA PHE A 75 2.94 -13.03 -9.78
C PHE A 75 4.03 -12.91 -8.71
N ALA A 76 5.18 -13.53 -8.95
CA ALA A 76 6.36 -13.36 -8.10
C ALA A 76 7.20 -12.18 -8.58
N ILE A 77 7.81 -11.46 -7.65
CA ILE A 77 8.86 -10.48 -7.93
C ILE A 77 10.14 -10.89 -7.22
N ASP A 78 11.26 -10.79 -7.90
CA ASP A 78 12.57 -10.78 -7.26
C ASP A 78 12.78 -9.40 -6.59
N LEU A 79 13.08 -9.40 -5.30
CA LEU A 79 13.17 -8.20 -4.48
C LEU A 79 14.37 -7.32 -4.87
N ALA A 80 15.52 -7.92 -5.14
CA ALA A 80 16.74 -7.21 -5.49
C ALA A 80 16.63 -6.58 -6.89
N ALA A 81 16.16 -7.34 -7.88
CA ALA A 81 15.94 -6.88 -9.24
C ALA A 81 14.84 -5.81 -9.29
N THR A 82 13.75 -5.97 -8.53
CA THR A 82 12.69 -4.95 -8.47
C THR A 82 13.22 -3.66 -7.84
N ALA A 83 13.98 -3.73 -6.75
CA ALA A 83 14.61 -2.56 -6.15
C ALA A 83 15.59 -1.87 -7.12
N ALA A 84 16.47 -2.64 -7.78
CA ALA A 84 17.42 -2.13 -8.76
C ALA A 84 16.72 -1.43 -9.92
N SER A 85 15.59 -1.96 -10.38
CA SER A 85 14.79 -1.35 -11.45
C SER A 85 14.12 -0.02 -11.08
N LEU A 86 14.08 0.32 -9.79
CA LEU A 86 13.66 1.61 -9.24
C LEU A 86 14.86 2.51 -8.89
N GLY A 87 16.09 2.09 -9.21
CA GLY A 87 17.32 2.79 -8.86
C GLY A 87 17.71 2.67 -7.38
N LEU A 88 17.29 1.59 -6.71
CA LEU A 88 17.52 1.37 -5.28
C LEU A 88 18.40 0.15 -5.03
N GLY A 89 19.16 0.18 -3.93
CA GLY A 89 19.74 -1.02 -3.35
C GLY A 89 18.73 -1.76 -2.46
N TYR A 90 18.83 -3.08 -2.44
CA TYR A 90 18.09 -3.93 -1.52
C TYR A 90 19.03 -4.91 -0.83
N GLU A 91 18.87 -5.01 0.48
CA GLU A 91 19.52 -6.01 1.32
C GLU A 91 18.49 -6.47 2.36
N SER A 92 18.26 -7.78 2.40
CA SER A 92 17.27 -8.37 3.30
C SER A 92 17.67 -8.17 4.77
N GLY A 93 16.67 -8.03 5.65
CA GLY A 93 16.88 -7.80 7.08
C GLY A 93 17.46 -6.43 7.47
N ARG A 94 17.72 -5.53 6.51
CA ARG A 94 18.20 -4.17 6.75
C ARG A 94 17.18 -3.11 6.33
N ALA A 95 17.17 -2.00 7.06
CA ALA A 95 16.38 -0.85 6.69
C ALA A 95 16.89 -0.24 5.38
N ASN A 96 16.10 -0.36 4.30
CA ASN A 96 16.44 0.17 2.98
C ASN A 96 15.26 0.92 2.34
N PRO A 97 15.48 1.79 1.33
CA PRO A 97 14.41 2.57 0.72
C PRO A 97 13.29 1.73 0.09
N PHE A 98 13.62 0.56 -0.45
CA PHE A 98 12.64 -0.36 -1.05
C PHE A 98 11.69 -0.94 0.02
N ALA A 99 12.23 -1.44 1.14
CA ALA A 99 11.44 -1.93 2.27
C ALA A 99 10.54 -0.84 2.86
N ARG A 100 11.05 0.41 2.96
CA ARG A 100 10.24 1.57 3.38
C ARG A 100 9.11 1.87 2.40
N ALA A 101 9.35 1.73 1.10
CA ALA A 101 8.32 1.94 0.09
C ALA A 101 7.19 0.92 0.24
N VAL A 102 7.51 -0.38 0.36
CA VAL A 102 6.53 -1.44 0.64
C VAL A 102 5.75 -1.14 1.92
N GLN A 103 6.44 -0.78 3.00
CA GLN A 103 5.80 -0.44 4.27
C GLN A 103 4.85 0.75 4.14
N ARG A 104 5.18 1.76 3.34
CA ARG A 104 4.33 2.93 3.12
C ARG A 104 3.06 2.56 2.35
N LEU A 105 3.15 1.68 1.35
CA LEU A 105 1.97 1.14 0.67
C LEU A 105 1.04 0.45 1.65
N VAL A 106 1.58 -0.33 2.60
CA VAL A 106 0.79 -0.97 3.66
C VAL A 106 0.20 0.07 4.62
N MET A 107 1.01 1.02 5.08
CA MET A 107 0.60 2.05 6.05
C MET A 107 -0.53 2.94 5.51
N PHE A 108 -0.55 3.21 4.20
CA PHE A 108 -1.58 4.01 3.54
C PHE A 108 -2.72 3.17 2.93
N GLY A 109 -2.76 1.86 3.20
CA GLY A 109 -3.86 0.99 2.77
C GLY A 109 -3.89 0.68 1.27
N LEU A 110 -2.77 0.87 0.57
CA LEU A 110 -2.63 0.57 -0.85
C LEU A 110 -2.10 -0.85 -1.10
N ALA A 111 -1.55 -1.47 -0.05
CA ALA A 111 -1.18 -2.87 -0.02
C ALA A 111 -1.62 -3.52 1.30
N GLN A 112 -1.80 -4.84 1.32
CA GLN A 112 -2.13 -5.61 2.50
C GLN A 112 -1.28 -6.89 2.55
N PRO A 113 -0.49 -7.11 3.62
CA PRO A 113 0.17 -8.39 3.83
C PRO A 113 -0.85 -9.51 4.05
N VAL A 114 -0.71 -10.62 3.34
CA VAL A 114 -1.53 -11.84 3.46
C VAL A 114 -0.59 -13.02 3.58
N GLY A 115 -0.26 -13.42 4.81
CA GLY A 115 0.81 -14.40 5.05
C GLY A 115 2.17 -13.86 4.59
N ASP A 116 2.82 -14.59 3.69
CA ASP A 116 4.07 -14.26 2.99
C ASP A 116 3.84 -13.53 1.65
N ARG A 117 2.59 -13.24 1.30
CA ARG A 117 2.18 -12.55 0.06
C ARG A 117 1.83 -11.10 0.34
N LEU A 118 1.85 -10.27 -0.70
CA LEU A 118 1.41 -8.88 -0.65
C LEU A 118 0.25 -8.66 -1.62
N ALA A 119 -0.93 -8.39 -1.08
CA ALA A 119 -2.06 -7.94 -1.87
C ALA A 119 -1.90 -6.46 -2.24
N ILE A 120 -2.10 -6.09 -3.50
CA ILE A 120 -1.93 -4.73 -4.00
C ILE A 120 -3.21 -4.22 -4.67
N ARG A 121 -3.54 -2.95 -4.44
CA ARG A 121 -4.64 -2.28 -5.14
C ARG A 121 -4.18 -1.79 -6.51
N SER A 122 -4.99 -2.05 -7.54
CA SER A 122 -4.89 -1.34 -8.83
C SER A 122 -5.75 -0.09 -8.88
N VAL A 123 -6.77 0.00 -8.01
CA VAL A 123 -7.61 1.19 -7.82
C VAL A 123 -7.34 1.80 -6.45
N VAL A 124 -6.90 3.04 -6.43
CA VAL A 124 -6.46 3.81 -5.27
C VAL A 124 -7.62 4.67 -4.77
N PRO A 125 -7.95 4.65 -3.46
CA PRO A 125 -9.03 5.49 -2.94
C PRO A 125 -8.67 6.98 -3.09
N PRO A 126 -9.67 7.87 -3.10
CA PRO A 126 -9.40 9.29 -2.97
C PRO A 126 -8.68 9.59 -1.66
N LEU A 127 -7.90 10.67 -1.63
CA LEU A 127 -7.27 11.10 -0.39
C LEU A 127 -8.31 11.42 0.67
N ALA A 128 -8.06 10.95 1.89
CA ALA A 128 -8.86 11.37 3.03
C ALA A 128 -8.64 12.87 3.30
N MET A 129 -9.65 13.56 3.82
CA MET A 129 -9.59 15.00 4.11
C MET A 129 -8.37 15.42 4.93
N LYS A 130 -7.93 14.58 5.89
CA LYS A 130 -6.73 14.83 6.69
C LYS A 130 -5.41 14.77 5.89
N GLN A 131 -5.37 13.98 4.81
CA GLN A 131 -4.22 13.92 3.91
C GLN A 131 -4.24 15.11 2.94
N LEU A 132 -5.42 15.44 2.41
CA LEU A 132 -5.62 16.60 1.55
C LEU A 132 -5.21 17.92 2.25
N ALA A 133 -5.62 18.10 3.50
CA ALA A 133 -5.28 19.28 4.30
C ALA A 133 -3.77 19.46 4.57
N ARG A 134 -2.96 18.43 4.33
CA ARG A 134 -1.49 18.48 4.45
C ARG A 134 -0.80 18.79 3.12
N LEU A 135 -1.53 18.79 2.00
CA LEU A 135 -0.97 19.17 0.71
C LEU A 135 -0.67 20.68 0.67
N PRO A 136 0.30 21.12 -0.15
CA PRO A 136 0.43 22.52 -0.51
C PRO A 136 -0.87 23.13 -1.03
N GLU A 137 -1.11 24.41 -0.75
CA GLU A 137 -2.37 25.10 -1.09
C GLU A 137 -2.75 25.01 -2.57
N HIS A 138 -1.76 25.07 -3.48
CA HIS A 138 -2.01 24.93 -4.91
C HIS A 138 -2.55 23.54 -5.28
N LEU A 139 -2.10 22.46 -4.61
CA LEU A 139 -2.63 21.11 -4.81
C LEU A 139 -4.00 20.92 -4.15
N GLN A 140 -4.27 21.58 -3.02
CA GLN A 140 -5.62 21.59 -2.44
C GLN A 140 -6.63 22.24 -3.41
N ARG A 141 -6.27 23.39 -3.99
CA ARG A 141 -7.11 24.06 -5.01
C ARG A 141 -7.28 23.22 -6.27
N ALA A 142 -6.20 22.60 -6.75
CA ALA A 142 -6.26 21.71 -7.91
C ALA A 142 -7.16 20.49 -7.64
N HIS A 143 -7.13 19.92 -6.42
CA HIS A 143 -8.01 18.82 -6.04
C HIS A 143 -9.49 19.24 -6.01
N ALA A 144 -9.81 20.42 -5.49
CA ALA A 144 -11.17 20.96 -5.51
C ALA A 144 -11.68 21.14 -6.95
N GLN A 145 -10.87 21.70 -7.84
CA GLN A 145 -11.21 21.85 -9.27
C GLN A 145 -11.38 20.49 -9.98
N TRP A 146 -10.57 19.49 -9.60
CA TRP A 146 -10.71 18.13 -10.11
C TRP A 146 -12.07 17.54 -9.71
N ALA A 147 -12.48 17.68 -8.44
CA ALA A 147 -13.74 17.17 -7.94
C ALA A 147 -14.97 17.84 -8.59
N GLU A 148 -14.87 19.12 -8.96
CA GLU A 148 -15.91 19.83 -9.73
C GLU A 148 -16.03 19.33 -11.18
N SER A 149 -14.93 18.85 -11.75
CA SER A 149 -14.84 18.38 -13.14
C SER A 149 -15.24 16.90 -13.30
N ASP A 150 -15.26 16.14 -12.20
CA ASP A 150 -15.57 14.72 -12.17
C ASP A 150 -16.69 14.44 -11.15
N PRO A 151 -17.96 14.36 -11.58
CA PRO A 151 -19.12 14.26 -10.69
C PRO A 151 -19.13 13.02 -9.78
N GLU A 152 -18.38 11.97 -10.14
CA GLU A 152 -18.30 10.72 -9.38
C GLU A 152 -17.50 10.92 -8.08
N LEU A 153 -16.58 11.89 -8.06
CA LEU A 153 -15.75 12.30 -6.92
C LEU A 153 -16.53 13.04 -5.82
N ALA A 154 -17.55 13.82 -6.20
CA ALA A 154 -18.39 14.55 -5.25
C ALA A 154 -19.19 13.61 -4.32
N LEU A 155 -19.45 12.38 -4.76
CA LEU A 155 -20.08 11.34 -3.94
C LEU A 155 -19.13 10.76 -2.88
N VAL A 156 -17.82 11.04 -2.97
CA VAL A 156 -16.76 10.40 -2.18
C VAL A 156 -16.30 11.23 -0.98
N GLU A 157 -16.79 12.45 -0.78
CA GLU A 157 -16.48 13.27 0.40
C GLU A 157 -16.83 12.58 1.75
N GLY A 158 -17.61 11.48 1.71
CA GLY A 158 -17.90 10.61 2.84
C GLY A 158 -16.92 9.44 3.10
N TYR A 159 -15.90 9.21 2.26
CA TYR A 159 -14.93 8.13 2.49
C TYR A 159 -14.04 8.47 3.70
N SER A 160 -14.35 7.85 4.84
CA SER A 160 -13.74 8.14 6.14
C SER A 160 -12.38 7.44 6.35
N GLY A 161 -11.73 6.97 5.28
CA GLY A 161 -10.44 6.28 5.34
C GLY A 161 -10.59 4.92 6.00
N GLY A 162 -10.68 3.87 5.18
CA GLY A 162 -10.90 2.50 5.62
C GLY A 162 -10.03 2.12 6.82
N ARG A 163 -10.63 2.04 8.01
CA ARG A 163 -10.10 1.21 9.09
C ARG A 163 -10.02 -0.20 8.51
N THR A 164 -8.84 -0.80 8.52
CA THR A 164 -8.69 -2.24 8.33
C THR A 164 -9.65 -2.94 9.28
N VAL A 165 -10.75 -3.47 8.74
CA VAL A 165 -11.63 -4.38 9.47
C VAL A 165 -10.75 -5.60 9.76
N LYS A 166 -10.40 -5.80 11.04
CA LYS A 166 -9.86 -7.09 11.46
C LYS A 166 -10.90 -8.14 11.08
N GLN A 167 -10.56 -9.04 10.18
CA GLN A 167 -11.34 -10.27 10.00
C GLN A 167 -11.50 -10.93 11.37
N PRO A 168 -12.71 -11.35 11.76
CA PRO A 168 -12.86 -12.13 12.96
C PRO A 168 -12.05 -13.40 12.79
N THR A 169 -11.07 -13.58 13.67
CA THR A 169 -10.38 -14.85 13.87
C THR A 169 -11.43 -15.85 14.32
N THR A 170 -11.87 -16.73 13.44
CA THR A 170 -12.55 -17.95 13.84
C THR A 170 -11.50 -18.85 14.48
N SER A 171 -11.26 -18.67 15.79
CA SER A 171 -10.65 -19.70 16.62
C SER A 171 -11.73 -20.34 17.47
N ASP A 172 -11.88 -21.65 17.29
CA ASP A 172 -12.26 -22.65 18.28
C ASP A 172 -13.35 -22.29 19.28
N SER A 173 -14.55 -22.83 19.03
CA SER A 173 -15.44 -23.23 20.13
C SER A 173 -14.93 -24.55 20.72
N PRO A 174 -14.59 -24.61 22.02
CA PRO A 174 -14.50 -25.85 22.74
C PRO A 174 -15.90 -26.21 23.23
N LEU A 175 -16.36 -27.44 22.99
CA LEU A 175 -17.40 -28.07 23.79
C LEU A 175 -16.96 -29.50 24.03
N ALA A 176 -16.27 -29.66 25.15
CA ALA A 176 -16.18 -30.93 25.85
C ALA A 176 -17.48 -31.10 26.62
N SER A 177 -18.18 -32.21 26.38
CA SER A 177 -18.82 -33.11 27.35
C SER A 177 -19.44 -34.27 26.59
#